data_AF-A0A7S1CW06-F1
#
_entry.id   AF-A0A7S1CW06-F1
#
_cell.length_a   1.000
_cell.length_b   1.000
_cell.length_c   1.000
_cell.angle_alpha   90.00
_cell.angle_beta   90.00
_cell.angle_gamma   90.00
#
_symmetry.space_group_name_H-M   'P 1'
#
loop_
_entity.id
_entity.type
_entity.pdbx_description
1 polymer ?
#
loop_
_entity_poly.entity_id
_entity_poly.type
_entity_poly.pdbx_seq_one_letter_code
_entity_poly.pdbx_strand_id
1 'polypeptide(L)'
;RDVTAEDCENHLHQIHFCLPSREGHTRLLYRMSMDFLGWLRYVPGIQNVWKHVAGQVLGEDLVLVVGQQDRLKRGGDTWAHPVSYDKMAVRYRRWRNRIAEGGHVSQTPVEASMSAGDLFELEE
;
A
#
# COMPACT_ATOMS: atom_id res chain seq x y z
N ARG A 1 -18.72 -15.95 0.90
CA ARG A 1 -17.35 -16.52 0.84
C ARG A 1 -16.62 -15.71 1.90
N ASP A 2 -16.77 -16.13 3.15
CA ASP A 2 -16.52 -15.30 4.32
C ASP A 2 -15.36 -15.92 5.10
N VAL A 3 -14.17 -15.86 4.49
CA VAL A 3 -12.91 -16.11 5.19
C VAL A 3 -12.30 -14.75 5.42
N THR A 4 -12.18 -14.38 6.69
CA THR A 4 -11.54 -13.15 7.14
C THR A 4 -10.07 -13.43 7.41
N ALA A 5 -9.24 -12.38 7.45
CA ALA A 5 -7.84 -12.55 7.81
C ALA A 5 -7.68 -13.13 9.23
N GLU A 6 -8.65 -12.90 10.12
CA GLU A 6 -8.66 -13.39 11.50
C GLU A 6 -8.83 -14.91 11.58
N ASP A 7 -9.36 -15.54 10.52
CA ASP A 7 -9.54 -17.00 10.46
C ASP A 7 -8.25 -17.75 10.09
N CYS A 8 -7.15 -17.03 9.82
CA CYS A 8 -5.86 -17.63 9.53
C CYS A 8 -5.04 -17.79 10.81
N GLU A 9 -4.39 -18.94 11.02
CA GLU A 9 -3.50 -19.13 12.18
C GLU A 9 -2.05 -18.69 11.91
N ASN A 10 -1.68 -18.59 10.63
CA ASN A 10 -0.31 -18.31 10.20
C ASN A 10 -0.30 -17.07 9.29
N HIS A 11 0.29 -15.97 9.76
CA HIS A 11 0.32 -14.70 9.05
C HIS A 11 1.72 -14.30 8.62
N LEU A 12 1.80 -13.87 7.37
CA LEU A 12 2.93 -13.09 6.88
C LEU A 12 2.58 -11.61 6.93
N HIS A 13 3.07 -10.91 7.94
CA HIS A 13 2.91 -9.47 8.04
C HIS A 13 3.93 -8.76 7.15
N GLN A 14 3.42 -7.99 6.20
CA GLN A 14 4.21 -7.13 5.32
C GLN A 14 3.86 -5.68 5.60
N ILE A 15 4.87 -4.88 5.93
CA ILE A 15 4.70 -3.46 6.26
C ILE A 15 5.57 -2.64 5.30
N HIS A 16 4.93 -1.70 4.63
CA HIS A 16 5.54 -0.76 3.68
C HIS A 16 5.41 0.66 4.21
N PHE A 17 6.54 1.33 4.43
CA PHE A 17 6.56 2.77 4.72
C PHE A 17 7.13 3.53 3.53
N CYS A 18 6.32 4.40 2.94
CA CYS A 18 6.73 5.31 1.87
C CYS A 18 7.04 6.68 2.48
N LEU A 19 8.33 7.03 2.56
CA LEU A 19 8.77 8.31 3.11
C LEU A 19 9.18 9.25 1.99
N PRO A 20 8.63 10.48 1.92
CA PRO A 20 9.07 11.45 0.93
C PRO A 20 10.54 11.80 1.18
N SER A 21 11.38 11.67 0.15
CA SER A 21 12.80 12.03 0.25
C SER A 21 13.12 13.32 -0.50
N ARG A 22 12.69 13.41 -1.75
CA ARG A 22 12.79 14.59 -2.62
C ARG A 22 11.73 14.46 -3.71
N GLU A 23 11.52 15.51 -4.50
CA GLU A 23 10.55 15.46 -5.58
C GLU A 23 10.81 14.27 -6.52
N GLY A 24 9.75 13.52 -6.82
CA GLY A 24 9.80 12.30 -7.61
C GLY A 24 10.57 11.13 -6.97
N HIS A 25 10.95 11.20 -5.70
CA HIS A 25 11.68 10.13 -5.02
C HIS A 25 11.11 9.83 -3.63
N THR A 26 10.84 8.55 -3.40
CA THR A 26 10.39 8.03 -2.11
C THR A 26 11.41 7.05 -1.57
N ARG A 27 11.60 7.05 -0.25
CA ARG A 27 12.32 5.99 0.45
C ARG A 27 11.28 4.96 0.89
N LEU A 28 11.40 3.75 0.35
CA LEU A 28 10.57 2.62 0.74
C LEU A 28 11.27 1.84 1.86
N LEU A 29 10.70 1.83 3.05
CA LEU A 29 11.11 0.93 4.12
C LEU A 29 10.21 -0.30 4.08
N TYR A 30 10.84 -1.45 3.92
CA TYR A 30 10.15 -2.73 3.83
C TYR A 30 10.45 -3.58 5.07
N ARG A 31 9.39 -4.12 5.68
CA ARG A 31 9.52 -5.11 6.76
C ARG A 31 8.60 -6.28 6.48
N MET A 32 9.19 -7.48 6.50
CA MET A 32 8.46 -8.75 6.45
C MET A 32 8.67 -9.49 7.76
N SER A 33 7.60 -9.95 8.39
CA SER A 33 7.65 -10.78 9.60
C SER A 33 6.57 -11.85 9.60
N MET A 34 6.92 -13.04 10.08
CA MET A 34 5.99 -14.15 10.31
C MET A 34 5.73 -14.29 11.81
N ASP A 35 4.49 -14.59 12.16
CA ASP A 35 4.11 -15.04 13.52
C ASP A 35 4.33 -16.56 13.71
N PHE A 36 4.41 -17.31 12.61
CA PHE A 36 4.68 -18.74 12.56
C PHE A 36 6.17 -19.06 12.35
N LEU A 37 6.57 -20.32 12.62
CA LEU A 37 7.94 -20.83 12.41
C LEU A 37 9.04 -20.06 13.18
N GLY A 38 8.78 -19.63 14.42
CA GLY A 38 9.77 -18.93 15.26
C GLY A 38 11.10 -19.71 15.46
N TRP A 39 11.06 -21.04 15.41
CA TRP A 39 12.25 -21.90 15.51
C TRP A 39 13.25 -21.67 14.37
N LEU A 40 12.78 -21.20 13.21
CA LEU A 40 13.57 -20.98 12.02
C LEU A 40 14.68 -19.93 12.26
N ARG A 41 14.50 -19.05 13.25
CA ARG A 41 15.49 -18.05 13.68
C ARG A 41 16.81 -18.67 14.17
N TYR A 42 16.77 -19.92 14.64
CA TYR A 42 17.94 -20.63 15.15
C TYR A 42 18.67 -21.46 14.07
N VAL A 43 18.13 -21.53 12.85
CA VAL A 43 18.76 -22.24 11.75
C VAL A 43 19.94 -21.43 11.20
N PRO A 44 21.18 -21.99 11.20
CA PRO A 44 22.33 -21.30 10.64
C PRO A 44 22.10 -20.94 9.16
N GLY A 45 22.38 -19.69 8.79
CA GLY A 45 22.25 -19.22 7.42
C GLY A 45 20.84 -18.83 6.96
N ILE A 46 19.81 -18.99 7.81
CA ILE A 46 18.42 -18.62 7.44
C ILE A 46 18.28 -17.15 7.02
N GLN A 47 19.07 -16.27 7.62
CA GLN A 47 19.03 -14.84 7.33
C GLN A 47 19.30 -14.55 5.85
N ASN A 48 20.12 -15.35 5.18
CA ASN A 48 20.41 -15.19 3.76
C ASN A 48 19.22 -15.61 2.90
N VAL A 49 18.56 -16.72 3.26
CA VAL A 49 17.33 -17.18 2.60
C VAL A 49 16.23 -16.14 2.77
N TRP A 50 16.03 -15.64 3.99
CA TRP A 50 15.00 -14.64 4.28
C TRP A 50 15.25 -13.31 3.56
N LYS A 51 16.51 -12.86 3.48
CA LYS A 51 16.89 -11.69 2.68
C LYS A 51 16.61 -11.89 1.19
N HIS A 52 16.85 -13.09 0.66
CA HIS A 52 16.57 -13.40 -0.74
C HIS A 52 15.07 -13.37 -1.04
N VAL A 53 14.26 -14.05 -0.21
CA VAL A 53 12.80 -14.05 -0.32
C VAL A 53 12.23 -12.63 -0.20
N ALA A 54 12.69 -11.87 0.80
CA ALA A 54 12.28 -10.47 0.96
C ALA A 54 12.67 -9.61 -0.24
N GLY A 55 13.85 -9.84 -0.83
CA GLY A 55 14.30 -9.14 -2.03
C GLY A 55 13.47 -9.47 -3.27
N GLN A 56 13.04 -10.73 -3.42
CA GLN A 56 12.19 -11.13 -4.54
C GLN A 56 10.81 -10.49 -4.44
N VAL A 57 10.14 -10.62 -3.30
CA VAL A 57 8.80 -10.05 -3.07
C VAL A 57 8.82 -8.54 -3.22
N LEU A 58 9.79 -7.86 -2.60
CA LEU A 58 9.96 -6.42 -2.73
C LEU A 58 10.24 -6.01 -4.17
N GLY A 59 11.00 -6.82 -4.92
CA GLY A 59 11.32 -6.56 -6.32
C GLY A 59 10.07 -6.58 -7.22
N GLU A 60 9.19 -7.56 -7.02
CA GLU A 60 7.92 -7.68 -7.74
C GLU A 60 7.03 -6.44 -7.52
N ASP A 61 6.86 -6.03 -6.26
CA ASP A 61 6.08 -4.84 -5.91
C ASP A 61 6.72 -3.54 -6.44
N LEU A 62 8.06 -3.46 -6.42
CA LEU A 62 8.78 -2.28 -6.88
C LEU A 62 8.62 -2.05 -8.39
N VAL A 63 8.56 -3.12 -9.19
CA VAL A 63 8.32 -3.00 -10.64
C VAL A 63 7.00 -2.29 -10.93
N LEU A 64 5.95 -2.60 -10.16
CA LEU A 64 4.64 -1.96 -10.32
C LEU A 64 4.70 -0.47 -9.99
N VAL A 65 5.33 -0.10 -8.87
CA VAL A 65 5.45 1.30 -8.43
C VAL A 65 6.32 2.11 -9.40
N VAL A 66 7.43 1.54 -9.86
CA VAL A 66 8.31 2.20 -10.84
C VAL A 66 7.59 2.41 -12.17
N GLY A 67 6.81 1.42 -12.62
CA GLY A 67 5.99 1.56 -13.82
C GLY A 67 4.94 2.66 -13.71
N GLN A 68 4.28 2.79 -12.55
CA GLN A 68 3.35 3.90 -12.28
C GLN A 68 4.06 5.25 -12.29
N GLN A 69 5.23 5.35 -11.66
CA GLN A 69 6.02 6.59 -11.66
C GLN A 69 6.45 7.01 -13.07
N ASP A 70 6.89 6.07 -13.88
CA ASP A 70 7.29 6.32 -15.27
C ASP A 70 6.09 6.80 -16.12
N ARG A 71 4.91 6.20 -15.97
CA ARG A 71 3.68 6.69 -16.61
C ARG A 71 3.33 8.12 -16.19
N LEU A 72 3.43 8.43 -14.89
CA LEU A 72 3.20 9.79 -14.38
C LEU A 72 4.17 10.81 -14.98
N LYS A 73 5.47 10.46 -15.11
CA LYS A 73 6.48 11.33 -15.75
C LYS A 73 6.19 11.62 -17.22
N ARG A 74 5.54 10.69 -17.93
CA ARG A 74 5.12 10.87 -19.33
C ARG A 74 3.82 11.66 -19.48
N GLY A 75 3.27 12.21 -18.40
CA GLY A 75 2.01 12.94 -18.39
C GLY A 75 0.77 12.04 -18.37
N GLY A 76 0.94 10.73 -18.12
CA GLY A 76 -0.20 9.83 -17.93
C GLY A 76 -0.85 10.08 -16.57
N ASP A 77 -2.17 10.19 -16.54
CA ASP A 77 -2.92 10.22 -15.30
C ASP A 77 -3.26 8.79 -14.86
N THR A 78 -2.70 8.39 -13.71
CA THR A 78 -2.94 7.05 -13.13
C THR A 78 -4.39 6.89 -12.67
N TRP A 79 -5.12 7.98 -12.47
CA TRP A 79 -6.46 8.00 -11.89
C TRP A 79 -7.56 8.44 -12.86
N ALA A 80 -7.24 8.62 -14.15
CA ALA A 80 -8.23 9.02 -15.15
C ALA A 80 -9.37 8.00 -15.31
N HIS A 81 -9.09 6.72 -15.02
CA HIS A 81 -10.03 5.61 -15.19
C HIS A 81 -9.96 4.65 -13.99
N PRO A 82 -10.44 5.07 -12.80
CA PRO A 82 -10.39 4.22 -11.62
C PRO A 82 -11.34 3.03 -11.79
N VAL A 83 -10.92 1.87 -11.31
CA VAL A 83 -11.73 0.66 -11.26
C VAL A 83 -12.29 0.45 -9.85
N SER A 84 -13.26 -0.46 -9.71
CA SER A 84 -13.90 -0.75 -8.42
C SER A 84 -12.93 -1.17 -7.30
N TYR A 85 -11.74 -1.68 -7.64
CA TYR A 85 -10.68 -2.03 -6.69
C TYR A 85 -9.92 -0.81 -6.13
N ASP A 86 -9.99 0.35 -6.80
CA ASP A 86 -9.25 1.55 -6.41
C ASP A 86 -9.91 2.33 -5.27
N LYS A 87 -11.06 1.88 -4.77
CA LYS A 87 -11.84 2.56 -3.73
C LYS A 87 -11.01 2.99 -2.53
N MET A 88 -10.19 2.07 -2.00
CA MET A 88 -9.33 2.39 -0.87
C MET A 88 -8.29 3.45 -1.21
N ALA A 89 -7.67 3.35 -2.39
CA ALA A 89 -6.64 4.28 -2.82
C ALA A 89 -7.19 5.70 -3.06
N VAL A 90 -8.36 5.81 -3.70
CA VAL A 90 -9.07 7.07 -3.92
C VAL A 90 -9.45 7.72 -2.60
N ARG A 91 -10.04 6.96 -1.67
CA ARG A 91 -10.43 7.47 -0.34
C ARG A 91 -9.21 7.96 0.45
N TYR A 92 -8.12 7.19 0.44
CA TYR A 92 -6.87 7.60 1.08
C TYR A 92 -6.32 8.90 0.46
N ARG A 93 -6.34 9.03 -0.87
CA ARG A 93 -5.87 10.23 -1.57
C ARG A 93 -6.68 11.47 -1.21
N ARG A 94 -8.01 11.41 -1.28
CA ARG A 94 -8.91 12.52 -0.91
C ARG A 94 -8.65 12.95 0.53
N TRP A 95 -8.56 12.00 1.46
CA TRP A 95 -8.22 12.26 2.86
C TRP A 95 -6.85 12.93 3.02
N ARG A 96 -5.81 12.41 2.36
CA ARG A 96 -4.45 12.95 2.44
C ARG A 96 -4.37 14.38 1.89
N ASN A 97 -5.00 14.64 0.75
CA ASN A 97 -5.01 15.98 0.13
C ASN A 97 -5.70 16.99 1.04
N ARG A 98 -6.86 16.64 1.59
CA ARG A 98 -7.56 17.47 2.58
C ARG A 98 -6.70 17.84 3.78
N ILE A 99 -5.93 16.88 4.32
CA ILE A 99 -4.98 17.16 5.41
C ILE A 99 -3.87 18.11 4.95
N ALA A 100 -3.31 17.89 3.76
CA ALA A 100 -2.23 18.73 3.23
C ALA A 100 -2.69 20.19 3.00
N GLU A 101 -3.97 20.40 2.68
CA GLU A 101 -4.61 21.71 2.53
C GLU A 101 -4.97 22.38 3.88
N GLY A 102 -4.66 21.74 5.01
CA GLY A 102 -4.95 22.26 6.35
C GLY A 102 -6.34 21.92 6.87
N GLY A 103 -7.08 21.03 6.18
CA GLY A 103 -8.37 20.55 6.64
C GLY A 103 -8.24 19.71 7.91
N HIS A 104 -9.08 19.98 8.91
CA HIS A 104 -9.22 19.13 10.09
C HIS A 104 -9.99 17.86 9.73
N VAL A 105 -9.46 16.70 10.10
CA VAL A 105 -10.23 15.45 10.07
C VAL A 105 -11.20 15.51 11.25
N SER A 106 -12.49 15.75 10.98
CA SER A 106 -13.52 15.54 12.00
C SER A 106 -13.45 14.11 12.50
N GLN A 107 -13.43 13.93 13.82
CA GLN A 107 -13.40 12.61 14.49
C GLN A 107 -14.68 11.79 14.25
N THR A 108 -15.68 12.36 13.56
CA THR A 108 -16.90 11.67 13.17
C THR A 108 -16.58 10.56 12.17
N PRO A 109 -17.06 9.32 12.37
CA PRO A 109 -16.82 8.24 11.41
C PRO A 109 -17.43 8.66 10.07
N VAL A 110 -16.59 8.93 9.08
CA VAL A 110 -17.05 9.13 7.70
C VAL A 110 -17.69 7.83 7.28
N GLU A 111 -18.98 7.86 6.90
CA GLU A 111 -19.75 6.68 6.49
C GLU A 111 -18.87 5.70 5.68
N ALA A 112 -18.84 4.46 6.15
CA ALA A 112 -17.85 3.47 5.76
C ALA A 112 -18.02 2.97 4.32
N SER A 113 -19.02 3.44 3.59
CA SER A 113 -19.36 2.99 2.24
C SER A 113 -19.02 4.06 1.22
N MET A 114 -18.10 3.73 0.29
CA MET A 114 -17.95 4.45 -0.97
C MET A 114 -18.54 3.57 -2.07
N SER A 115 -19.59 4.09 -2.71
CA SER A 115 -20.23 3.41 -3.84
C SER A 115 -19.25 3.39 -5.04
N ALA A 116 -19.56 2.57 -6.05
CA ALA A 116 -18.77 2.61 -7.28
C ALA A 116 -19.00 3.92 -8.07
N GLY A 117 -20.13 4.62 -7.86
CA GLY A 117 -20.41 5.91 -8.49
C GLY A 117 -19.54 7.03 -7.93
N ASP A 118 -19.32 7.05 -6.62
CA ASP A 118 -18.57 8.09 -5.90
C ASP A 118 -17.08 8.11 -6.27
N LEU A 119 -16.58 7.07 -6.94
CA LEU A 119 -15.24 6.99 -7.52
C LEU A 119 -15.04 8.00 -8.67
N PHE A 120 -16.11 8.26 -9.43
CA PHE A 120 -16.08 9.06 -10.66
C PHE A 120 -16.52 10.50 -10.45
N GLU A 121 -17.00 10.84 -9.27
CA GLU A 121 -17.28 12.24 -8.90
C GLU A 121 -15.95 12.99 -8.79
N LEU A 122 -15.70 13.84 -9.79
CA LEU A 122 -14.63 14.82 -9.77
C LEU A 122 -15.01 15.85 -8.70
N GLU A 123 -14.12 16.08 -7.74
CA GLU A 123 -14.22 17.26 -6.86
C GLU A 123 -13.95 18.48 -7.76
N GLU A 124 -15.03 19.15 -8.19
CA GLU A 124 -15.00 20.46 -8.88
C GLU A 124 -14.44 21.55 -7.98
#